data_AF-A0A444JYT9-F1
#
_entry.id   AF-A0A444JYT9-F1
#
_cell.length_a   1.000
_cell.length_b   1.000
_cell.length_c   1.000
_cell.angle_alpha   90.00
_cell.angle_beta   90.00
_cell.angle_gamma   90.00
#
_symmetry.space_group_name_H-M   'P 1'
#
loop_
_entity.id
_entity.type
_entity.pdbx_description
1 polymer ?
#
loop_
_entity_poly.entity_id
_entity_poly.type
_entity_poly.pdbx_seq_one_letter_code
_entity_poly.pdbx_strand_id
1 'polypeptide(L)'
;HGIFELPLVQISTHARTGSGQWFAEAVAAFGLVFTILAGLRFRSDAIPWLVGLYITAAYWFTASTSFANPAVAIARAFSNTFAGIRPVDLPAFIVAEILGAVVALLVAGWLLAEPKSSPVANSKLKAAE
;
A
#
# COMPACT_ATOMS: atom_id res chain seq x y z
N HIS A 1 12.76 -2.55 20.31
CA HIS A 1 13.66 -3.52 20.97
C HIS A 1 14.08 -3.00 22.34
N GLY A 2 14.65 -1.79 22.48
CA GLY A 2 14.96 -1.21 23.81
C GLY A 2 13.75 -1.04 24.76
N ILE A 3 12.60 -0.55 24.26
CA ILE A 3 11.36 -0.40 25.07
C ILE A 3 10.82 -1.75 25.59
N PHE A 4 11.15 -2.84 24.90
CA PHE A 4 10.70 -4.20 25.25
C PHE A 4 11.80 -5.02 25.92
N GLU A 5 12.94 -4.40 26.28
CA GLU A 5 14.14 -5.08 26.79
C GLU A 5 14.61 -6.27 25.90
N LEU A 6 14.32 -6.20 24.60
CA LEU A 6 14.72 -7.19 23.62
C LEU A 6 16.09 -6.84 23.01
N PRO A 7 16.89 -7.86 22.61
CA PRO A 7 18.10 -7.67 21.80
C PRO A 7 17.84 -6.72 20.63
N LEU A 8 18.76 -5.80 20.33
CA LEU A 8 18.54 -4.76 19.31
C LEU A 8 18.31 -5.33 17.90
N VAL A 9 18.93 -6.48 17.61
CA VAL A 9 18.77 -7.20 16.35
C VAL A 9 18.37 -8.63 16.66
N GLN A 10 17.30 -9.10 16.02
CA GLN A 10 16.80 -10.47 16.13
C GLN A 10 16.35 -10.91 14.75
N ILE A 11 16.46 -12.20 14.42
CA ILE A 11 15.82 -12.75 13.22
C ILE A 11 14.49 -13.36 13.64
N SER A 12 13.42 -12.99 12.94
CA SER A 12 12.10 -13.51 13.24
C SER A 12 11.94 -14.96 12.81
N THR A 13 11.32 -15.77 13.66
CA THR A 13 10.89 -17.14 13.35
C THR A 13 9.38 -17.24 13.18
N HIS A 14 8.66 -16.11 13.25
CA HIS A 14 7.22 -16.05 13.11
C HIS A 14 6.77 -16.40 11.68
N ALA A 15 6.11 -17.56 11.53
CA ALA A 15 5.59 -18.00 10.25
C ALA A 15 4.39 -17.13 9.82
N ARG A 16 4.48 -16.57 8.62
CA ARG A 16 3.43 -15.78 7.97
C ARG A 16 3.35 -16.22 6.52
N THR A 17 2.52 -17.22 6.28
CA THR A 17 2.46 -17.90 4.99
C THR A 17 1.05 -18.33 4.65
N GLY A 18 0.84 -18.69 3.38
CA GLY A 18 -0.43 -19.11 2.84
C GLY A 18 -1.10 -18.04 1.98
N SER A 19 -1.94 -18.51 1.05
CA SER A 19 -2.62 -17.68 0.05
C SER A 19 -3.45 -16.56 0.67
N GLY A 20 -4.11 -16.81 1.81
CA GLY A 20 -4.88 -15.79 2.52
C GLY A 20 -4.02 -14.62 3.00
N GLN A 21 -2.80 -14.87 3.47
CA GLN A 21 -1.89 -13.79 3.91
C GLN A 21 -1.32 -13.03 2.73
N TRP A 22 -0.95 -13.71 1.65
CA TRP A 22 -0.42 -13.05 0.45
C TRP A 22 -1.50 -12.20 -0.24
N PHE A 23 -2.72 -12.73 -0.36
CA PHE A 23 -3.84 -11.97 -0.90
C PHE A 23 -4.18 -10.76 -0.03
N ALA A 24 -4.15 -10.93 1.30
CA ALA A 24 -4.33 -9.84 2.24
C ALA A 24 -3.32 -8.70 2.04
N GLU A 25 -2.05 -9.01 1.82
CA GLU A 25 -1.01 -8.00 1.51
C GLU A 25 -1.23 -7.31 0.17
N ALA A 26 -1.64 -8.05 -0.86
CA ALA A 26 -1.98 -7.46 -2.14
C ALA A 26 -3.16 -6.46 -2.01
N VAL A 27 -4.21 -6.83 -1.27
CA VAL A 27 -5.36 -5.95 -0.99
C VAL A 27 -4.94 -4.73 -0.15
N ALA A 28 -4.11 -4.94 0.86
CA ALA A 28 -3.61 -3.87 1.73
C ALA A 28 -2.77 -2.86 0.96
N ALA A 29 -1.79 -3.32 0.18
CA ALA A 29 -0.96 -2.46 -0.65
C ALA A 29 -1.77 -1.77 -1.75
N PHE A 30 -2.73 -2.48 -2.36
CA PHE A 30 -3.63 -1.90 -3.34
C PHE A 30 -4.41 -0.72 -2.76
N GLY A 31 -5.12 -0.93 -1.65
CA GLY A 31 -5.95 0.14 -1.10
C GLY A 31 -5.12 1.29 -0.55
N LEU A 32 -3.94 1.02 0.03
CA LEU A 32 -3.03 2.07 0.50
C LEU A 32 -2.60 2.98 -0.67
N VAL A 33 -2.09 2.39 -1.75
CA VAL A 33 -1.63 3.15 -2.92
C VAL A 33 -2.80 3.85 -3.60
N PHE A 34 -3.94 3.18 -3.76
CA PHE A 34 -5.13 3.79 -4.33
C PHE A 34 -5.60 5.00 -3.50
N THR A 35 -5.64 4.87 -2.17
CA THR A 35 -5.99 5.96 -1.24
C THR A 35 -5.04 7.14 -1.37
N ILE A 36 -3.74 6.90 -1.51
CA ILE A 36 -2.76 7.98 -1.75
C ILE A 36 -3.02 8.66 -3.09
N LEU A 37 -3.20 7.91 -4.18
CA LEU A 37 -3.44 8.46 -5.52
C LEU A 37 -4.77 9.23 -5.60
N ALA A 38 -5.84 8.71 -4.98
CA ALA A 38 -7.11 9.41 -4.86
C ALA A 38 -6.98 10.68 -4.00
N GLY A 39 -6.25 10.61 -2.89
CA GLY A 39 -5.93 11.77 -2.05
C GLY A 39 -5.19 12.84 -2.84
N LEU A 40 -4.17 12.47 -3.63
CA LEU A 40 -3.46 13.40 -4.50
C LEU A 40 -4.39 14.08 -5.51
N ARG A 41 -5.37 13.35 -6.05
CA ARG A 41 -6.31 13.86 -7.05
C ARG A 41 -7.34 14.84 -6.47
N PHE A 42 -7.87 14.54 -5.30
CA PHE A 42 -9.05 15.22 -4.76
C PHE A 42 -8.74 16.14 -3.57
N ARG A 43 -7.80 15.76 -2.71
CA ARG A 43 -7.51 16.47 -1.46
C ARG A 43 -6.15 16.09 -0.87
N SER A 44 -5.09 16.67 -1.42
CA SER A 44 -3.71 16.29 -1.09
C SER A 44 -3.32 16.61 0.37
N ASP A 45 -3.92 17.64 0.97
CA ASP A 45 -3.77 18.01 2.38
C ASP A 45 -4.27 16.92 3.35
N ALA A 46 -5.21 16.07 2.91
CA ALA A 46 -5.77 15.01 3.73
C ALA A 46 -4.99 13.68 3.67
N ILE A 47 -3.97 13.55 2.82
CA ILE A 47 -3.24 12.28 2.62
C ILE A 47 -2.71 11.69 3.93
N PRO A 48 -2.10 12.45 4.87
CA PRO A 48 -1.61 11.87 6.12
C PRO A 48 -2.74 11.21 6.94
N TRP A 49 -3.91 11.84 7.01
CA TRP A 49 -5.09 11.29 7.68
C TRP A 49 -5.62 10.06 6.96
N LEU A 50 -5.75 10.12 5.63
CA LEU A 50 -6.25 9.02 4.81
C LEU A 50 -5.36 7.78 4.93
N VAL A 51 -4.04 7.95 4.86
CA VAL A 51 -3.06 6.88 5.03
C VAL A 51 -3.17 6.26 6.43
N GLY A 52 -3.20 7.08 7.48
CA GLY A 52 -3.32 6.60 8.86
C GLY A 52 -4.61 5.80 9.09
N LEU A 53 -5.74 6.31 8.61
CA LEU A 53 -7.04 5.64 8.70
C LEU A 53 -7.05 4.33 7.89
N TYR A 54 -6.49 4.33 6.69
CA TYR A 54 -6.44 3.13 5.86
C TYR A 54 -5.57 2.04 6.49
N ILE A 55 -4.35 2.36 6.94
CA ILE A 55 -3.47 1.38 7.62
C ILE A 55 -4.14 0.85 8.89
N THR A 56 -4.79 1.73 9.66
CA THR A 56 -5.57 1.31 10.84
C THR A 56 -6.66 0.33 10.42
N ALA A 57 -7.47 0.64 9.42
CA ALA A 57 -8.50 -0.28 8.95
C ALA A 57 -7.90 -1.60 8.46
N ALA A 58 -6.86 -1.54 7.62
CA ALA A 58 -6.20 -2.71 7.02
C ALA A 58 -5.61 -3.63 8.09
N TYR A 59 -5.06 -3.10 9.17
CA TYR A 59 -4.61 -3.90 10.29
C TYR A 59 -5.73 -4.78 10.88
N TRP A 60 -6.98 -4.31 10.90
CA TRP A 60 -8.13 -5.07 11.41
C TRP A 60 -8.78 -6.00 10.38
N PHE A 61 -8.94 -5.55 9.13
CA PHE A 61 -9.70 -6.34 8.14
C PHE A 61 -8.85 -7.34 7.36
N THR A 62 -7.52 -7.23 7.39
CA THR A 62 -6.63 -8.13 6.65
C THR A 62 -6.10 -9.27 7.53
N ALA A 63 -6.01 -10.47 6.96
CA ALA A 63 -5.49 -11.65 7.66
C ALA A 63 -3.98 -11.55 7.99
N SER A 64 -3.26 -10.64 7.34
CA SER A 64 -1.81 -10.47 7.45
C SER A 64 -1.39 -9.33 8.38
N THR A 65 -2.33 -8.63 9.02
CA THR A 65 -2.06 -7.41 9.81
C THR A 65 -1.40 -6.28 8.99
N SER A 66 -1.59 -6.28 7.66
CA SER A 66 -1.22 -5.23 6.69
C SER A 66 0.20 -4.67 6.82
N PHE A 67 1.21 -5.35 6.26
CA PHE A 67 2.52 -4.72 6.08
C PHE A 67 2.47 -3.67 4.96
N ALA A 68 1.85 -4.01 3.83
CA ALA A 68 1.54 -3.14 2.70
C ALA A 68 2.74 -2.35 2.15
N ASN A 69 3.97 -2.80 2.47
CA ASN A 69 5.20 -2.06 2.21
C ASN A 69 6.42 -2.99 2.35
N PRO A 70 7.19 -3.21 1.26
CA PRO A 70 8.36 -4.09 1.28
C PRO A 70 9.41 -3.72 2.34
N ALA A 71 9.62 -2.42 2.60
CA ALA A 71 10.56 -1.96 3.60
C ALA A 71 10.09 -2.30 5.02
N VAL A 72 8.78 -2.20 5.28
CA VAL A 72 8.18 -2.61 6.56
C VAL A 72 8.29 -4.12 6.72
N ALA A 73 7.97 -4.90 5.69
CA ALA A 73 8.12 -6.36 5.73
C ALA A 73 9.57 -6.76 6.09
N ILE A 74 10.56 -6.17 5.41
CA ILE A 74 11.98 -6.38 5.71
C ILE A 74 12.31 -6.02 7.16
N ALA A 75 11.87 -4.86 7.65
CA ALA A 75 12.10 -4.46 9.04
C ALA A 75 11.46 -5.44 10.04
N ARG A 76 10.27 -5.99 9.73
CA ARG A 76 9.61 -7.02 10.55
C ARG A 76 10.35 -8.36 10.55
N ALA A 77 11.16 -8.65 9.53
CA ALA A 77 12.04 -9.82 9.56
C ALA A 77 13.14 -9.73 10.64
N PHE A 78 13.45 -8.50 11.09
CA PHE A 78 14.41 -8.24 12.16
C PHE A 78 13.77 -8.08 13.56
N SER A 79 12.54 -8.56 13.73
CA SER A 79 11.80 -8.51 14.99
C SER A 79 11.12 -9.85 15.27
N ASN A 80 11.56 -10.58 16.30
CA ASN A 80 10.94 -11.86 16.66
C ASN A 80 9.80 -11.67 17.68
N THR A 81 8.75 -10.98 17.26
CA THR A 81 7.55 -10.68 18.05
C THR A 81 6.29 -10.96 17.23
N PHE A 82 5.08 -10.78 17.78
CA PHE A 82 3.81 -10.99 17.07
C PHE A 82 3.73 -10.29 15.69
N ALA A 83 4.43 -9.17 15.54
CA ALA A 83 4.47 -8.39 14.31
C ALA A 83 5.55 -8.85 13.31
N GLY A 84 6.38 -9.83 13.68
CA GLY A 84 7.48 -10.33 12.89
C GLY A 84 7.08 -11.25 11.74
N ILE A 85 8.02 -11.49 10.83
CA ILE A 85 7.88 -12.42 9.69
C ILE A 85 9.19 -13.17 9.45
N ARG A 86 9.12 -14.50 9.32
CA ARG A 86 10.32 -15.29 8.99
C ARG A 86 10.87 -14.87 7.61
N PRO A 87 12.20 -14.70 7.45
CA PRO A 87 12.79 -14.24 6.19
C PRO A 87 12.42 -15.07 4.95
N VAL A 88 12.15 -16.37 5.13
CA VAL A 88 11.74 -17.25 4.02
C VAL A 88 10.35 -16.92 3.45
N ASP A 89 9.46 -16.28 4.22
CA ASP A 89 8.14 -15.85 3.75
C ASP A 89 8.15 -14.47 3.07
N LEU A 90 9.21 -13.71 3.29
CA LEU A 90 9.37 -12.33 2.84
C LEU A 90 9.16 -12.14 1.33
N PRO A 91 9.71 -12.99 0.45
CA PRO A 91 9.57 -12.80 -0.99
C PRO A 91 8.10 -12.82 -1.45
N ALA A 92 7.27 -13.69 -0.87
CA ALA A 92 5.87 -13.79 -1.25
C ALA A 92 5.08 -12.52 -0.83
N PHE A 93 5.39 -11.97 0.35
CA PHE A 93 4.81 -10.71 0.82
C PHE A 93 5.20 -9.54 -0.09
N ILE A 94 6.50 -9.39 -0.38
CA ILE A 94 7.01 -8.31 -1.24
C ILE A 94 6.38 -8.38 -2.63
N VAL A 95 6.28 -9.57 -3.22
CA VAL A 95 5.63 -9.75 -4.53
C VAL A 95 4.16 -9.36 -4.45
N ALA A 96 3.44 -9.80 -3.43
CA ALA A 96 2.04 -9.43 -3.25
C ALA A 96 1.83 -7.91 -3.08
N GLU A 97 2.65 -7.26 -2.27
CA GLU A 97 2.62 -5.81 -2.05
C GLU A 97 2.88 -5.04 -3.35
N ILE A 98 3.90 -5.44 -4.12
CA ILE A 98 4.22 -4.82 -5.42
C ILE A 98 3.06 -5.01 -6.40
N LEU A 99 2.49 -6.22 -6.48
CA LEU A 99 1.36 -6.49 -7.36
C LEU A 99 0.14 -5.63 -6.98
N GLY A 100 -0.18 -5.54 -5.69
CA GLY A 100 -1.23 -4.67 -5.18
C GLY A 100 -1.02 -3.20 -5.56
N ALA A 101 0.18 -2.69 -5.35
CA ALA A 101 0.56 -1.32 -5.69
C ALA A 101 0.44 -1.03 -7.20
N VAL A 102 0.92 -1.95 -8.06
CA VAL A 102 0.82 -1.82 -9.52
C VAL A 102 -0.63 -1.82 -9.97
N VAL A 103 -1.46 -2.73 -9.45
CA VAL A 103 -2.89 -2.78 -9.78
C VAL A 103 -3.58 -1.48 -9.34
N ALA A 104 -3.25 -0.95 -8.17
CA ALA A 104 -3.79 0.33 -7.70
C ALA A 104 -3.41 1.49 -8.61
N LEU A 105 -2.16 1.55 -9.07
CA LEU A 105 -1.70 2.56 -10.00
C LEU A 105 -2.48 2.51 -11.32
N LEU A 106 -2.67 1.31 -11.89
CA LEU A 106 -3.42 1.12 -13.13
C LEU A 106 -4.89 1.51 -12.97
N VAL A 107 -5.53 1.06 -11.89
CA VAL A 107 -6.94 1.35 -11.60
C VAL A 107 -7.15 2.83 -11.32
N ALA A 108 -6.34 3.45 -10.47
CA ALA A 108 -6.43 4.88 -10.19
C ALA A 108 -6.13 5.71 -11.45
N GLY A 109 -5.13 5.32 -12.24
CA GLY A 109 -4.79 5.99 -13.49
C GLY A 109 -5.93 5.96 -14.50
N TRP A 110 -6.66 4.85 -14.60
CA TRP A 110 -7.84 4.75 -15.46
C TRP A 110 -9.05 5.48 -14.88
N LEU A 111 -9.36 5.26 -13.61
CA LEU A 111 -10.58 5.74 -12.96
C LEU A 111 -10.56 7.25 -12.68
N LEU A 112 -9.39 7.80 -12.37
CA LEU A 112 -9.21 9.20 -11.98
C LEU A 112 -8.68 10.09 -13.11
N ALA A 113 -8.47 9.53 -14.30
CA ALA A 113 -8.05 10.29 -15.47
C ALA A 113 -9.08 11.37 -15.84
N GLU A 114 -8.61 12.57 -16.14
CA GLU A 114 -9.47 13.60 -16.72
C GLU A 114 -9.81 13.25 -18.17
N PRO A 115 -11.04 13.54 -18.64
CA PRO A 115 -11.35 13.47 -20.06
C PRO A 115 -10.35 14.35 -20.83
N LYS A 116 -9.64 13.79 -21.81
CA LYS A 116 -8.85 14.59 -22.74
C LYS A 116 -9.76 15.65 -23.37
N SER A 117 -9.51 16.92 -23.09
CA SER A 117 -10.17 18.02 -23.79
C SER A 117 -9.91 17.86 -25.29
N SER A 118 -10.96 17.54 -26.05
CA SER A 118 -10.86 17.35 -27.50
C SER A 118 -10.32 18.64 -28.15
N PRO A 119 -9.35 18.55 -29.08
CA PRO A 119 -8.76 19.73 -29.76
C PRO A 119 -9.80 20.64 -30.43
N VAL A 120 -10.95 20.08 -30.81
CA VAL A 120 -12.05 20.79 -31.47
C VAL A 120 -12.68 21.85 -30.57
N ALA A 121 -12.78 21.62 -29.25
CA ALA A 121 -13.35 22.60 -28.31
C ALA A 121 -12.48 23.85 -28.20
N ASN A 122 -11.15 23.68 -28.28
CA ASN A 122 -10.19 24.78 -28.18
C ASN A 122 -10.15 25.67 -29.45
N SER A 123 -10.50 25.10 -30.62
CA SER A 123 -10.59 25.85 -31.87
C SER A 123 -11.81 26.78 -31.94
N LYS A 124 -12.94 26.39 -31.32
CA LYS A 124 -14.17 27.20 -31.31
C LYS A 124 -14.08 28.41 -30.38
N LEU A 125 -13.31 28.31 -29.29
CA LEU A 125 -13.01 29.44 -28.40
C LEU A 125 -12.11 30.48 -29.08
N LYS A 126 -11.07 30.04 -29.79
CA LYS A 126 -10.17 30.95 -30.53
C LYS A 126 -10.78 31.59 -31.78
N ALA A 127 -11.83 31.01 -32.36
CA ALA A 127 -12.50 31.57 -33.53
C ALA A 127 -13.64 32.54 -33.18
N ALA A 128 -13.95 32.69 -31.88
CA ALA A 128 -14.99 33.59 -31.37
C ALA A 128 -14.41 34.88 -30.74
N GLU A 129 -13.08 35.03 -30.73
CA GLU A 129 -12.32 36.24 -30.34
C GLU A 129 -11.81 36.96 -31.59
#